data_AF-A0A4U5ZQ45-F1
#
_entry.id   AF-A0A4U5ZQ45-F1
#
_cell.length_a   1.000
_cell.length_b   1.000
_cell.length_c   1.000
_cell.angle_alpha   90.00
_cell.angle_beta   90.00
_cell.angle_gamma   90.00
#
_symmetry.space_group_name_H-M   'P 1'
#
loop_
_entity.id
_entity.type
_entity.pdbx_description
1 polymer ?
#
loop_
_entity_poly.entity_id
_entity_poly.type
_entity_poly.pdbx_seq_one_letter_code
_entity_poly.pdbx_strand_id
1 'polypeptide(L)'
;MTAADGHNSLTEQERQALWGHHVQKRVKIIRRLEEIKAEEKKLKADAKNDGISEKELKDFLDCMLTDDPQKKVDQFNMLKRNRIRLGLIIDDRKADLLADRVTNEQMIFAAGVEAGLAALDRVSRYSGGSSEDKTWLAGWDDGQRIARENLQSAMEKKLRERSKEEPPATEDPFEASGEFDPFAVAPSSSKFN
;
A
#
# COMPACT_ATOMS: atom_id res chain seq x y z
N MET A 1 22.43 31.69 -47.80
CA MET A 1 20.97 31.90 -47.89
C MET A 1 20.40 30.64 -48.53
N THR A 2 19.57 29.81 -47.92
CA THR A 2 18.69 29.91 -46.76
C THR A 2 18.48 28.48 -46.26
N ALA A 3 18.57 28.25 -44.95
CA ALA A 3 18.07 27.02 -44.36
C ALA A 3 16.56 26.96 -44.64
N ALA A 4 16.08 25.81 -45.11
CA ALA A 4 14.66 25.53 -45.23
C ALA A 4 14.12 25.30 -43.81
N ASP A 5 13.83 26.40 -43.11
CA ASP A 5 13.20 26.37 -41.80
C ASP A 5 11.74 25.94 -41.97
N GLY A 6 11.41 24.80 -41.37
CA GLY A 6 10.10 24.16 -41.46
C GLY A 6 8.96 25.11 -41.09
N HIS A 7 8.04 25.26 -42.03
CA HIS A 7 6.75 25.95 -41.90
C HIS A 7 5.97 25.42 -40.67
N ASN A 8 6.06 26.10 -39.52
CA ASN A 8 5.09 25.88 -38.44
C ASN A 8 3.83 26.69 -38.76
N SER A 9 3.00 26.12 -39.63
CA SER A 9 1.83 26.76 -40.27
C SER A 9 0.61 26.94 -39.36
N LEU A 10 0.78 26.85 -38.03
CA LEU A 10 -0.31 27.04 -37.09
C LEU A 10 -0.51 28.53 -36.78
N THR A 11 -1.76 28.97 -36.89
CA THR A 11 -2.22 30.25 -36.34
C THR A 11 -2.08 30.25 -34.81
N GLU A 12 -2.11 31.43 -34.20
CA GLU A 12 -2.00 31.56 -32.74
C GLU A 12 -3.15 30.84 -32.01
N GLN A 13 -4.35 30.89 -32.59
CA GLN A 13 -5.51 30.19 -32.04
C GLN A 13 -5.36 28.67 -32.11
N GLU A 14 -4.78 28.14 -33.19
CA GLU A 14 -4.49 26.70 -33.32
C GLU A 14 -3.38 26.26 -32.34
N ARG A 15 -2.35 27.09 -32.12
CA ARG A 15 -1.34 26.84 -31.08
C ARG A 15 -1.96 26.81 -29.68
N GLN A 16 -2.85 27.75 -29.39
CA GLN A 16 -3.56 27.81 -28.11
C GLN A 16 -4.49 26.60 -27.92
N ALA A 17 -5.20 26.17 -28.97
CA ALA A 17 -6.03 24.97 -28.95
C ALA A 17 -5.19 23.70 -28.72
N LEU A 18 -4.04 23.58 -29.38
CA LEU A 18 -3.11 22.46 -29.19
C LEU A 18 -2.54 22.43 -27.76
N TRP A 19 -2.15 23.59 -27.23
CA TRP A 19 -1.74 23.74 -25.83
C TRP A 19 -2.86 23.30 -24.87
N GLY A 20 -4.08 23.78 -25.09
CA GLY A 20 -5.26 23.41 -24.31
C GLY A 20 -5.52 21.90 -24.34
N HIS A 21 -5.39 21.26 -25.50
CA HIS A 21 -5.50 19.80 -25.64
C HIS A 21 -4.44 19.04 -24.82
N HIS A 22 -3.17 19.49 -24.82
CA HIS A 22 -2.13 18.89 -23.98
C HIS A 22 -2.38 19.12 -22.48
N VAL A 23 -2.82 20.32 -22.09
CA VAL A 23 -3.19 20.65 -20.70
C VAL A 23 -4.35 19.75 -20.25
N GLN A 24 -5.41 19.61 -21.05
CA GLN A 24 -6.53 18.74 -20.73
C GLN A 24 -6.09 17.28 -20.52
N LYS A 25 -5.20 16.76 -21.37
CA LYS A 25 -4.63 15.41 -21.20
C LYS A 25 -3.86 15.28 -19.89
N ARG A 26 -3.02 16.26 -19.55
CA ARG A 26 -2.25 16.26 -18.29
C ARG A 26 -3.16 16.39 -17.07
N VAL A 27 -4.16 17.27 -17.09
CA VAL A 27 -5.15 17.42 -16.01
C VAL A 27 -5.90 16.11 -15.77
N LYS A 28 -6.29 15.40 -16.84
CA LYS A 28 -6.93 14.08 -16.71
C LYS A 28 -6.03 13.07 -16.00
N ILE A 29 -4.73 13.03 -16.31
CA ILE A 29 -3.78 12.14 -15.63
C ILE A 29 -3.60 12.55 -14.17
N ILE A 30 -3.45 13.85 -13.89
CA ILE A 30 -3.28 14.36 -12.52
C ILE A 30 -4.48 13.98 -11.64
N ARG A 31 -5.71 14.16 -12.13
CA ARG A 31 -6.92 13.76 -11.40
C ARG A 31 -6.95 12.27 -11.09
N ARG A 32 -6.57 11.42 -12.07
CA ARG A 32 -6.45 9.97 -11.83
C ARG A 32 -5.39 9.65 -10.78
N LEU A 33 -4.25 10.36 -10.77
CA LEU A 33 -3.23 10.18 -9.74
C LEU A 33 -3.72 10.61 -8.36
N GLU A 34 -4.56 11.65 -8.27
CA GLU A 34 -5.18 12.07 -7.01
C GLU A 34 -6.16 11.00 -6.48
N GLU A 35 -6.97 10.43 -7.37
CA GLU A 35 -7.86 9.30 -7.06
C GLU A 35 -7.06 8.09 -6.54
N ILE A 36 -6.02 7.67 -7.27
CA ILE A 36 -5.14 6.55 -6.87
C ILE A 36 -4.46 6.82 -5.53
N LYS A 37 -3.98 8.05 -5.28
CA LYS A 37 -3.37 8.41 -3.98
C LYS A 37 -4.37 8.36 -2.84
N ALA A 38 -5.63 8.74 -3.08
CA ALA A 38 -6.68 8.66 -2.09
C ALA A 38 -7.01 7.19 -1.75
N GLU A 39 -7.03 6.31 -2.75
CA GLU A 39 -7.17 4.87 -2.56
C GLU A 39 -5.99 4.27 -1.81
N GLU A 40 -4.76 4.60 -2.21
CA GLU A 40 -3.53 4.17 -1.52
C GLU A 40 -3.55 4.56 -0.04
N LYS A 41 -4.02 5.78 0.27
CA LYS A 41 -4.16 6.25 1.65
C LYS A 41 -5.17 5.40 2.45
N LYS A 42 -6.28 5.00 1.83
CA LYS A 42 -7.27 4.11 2.49
C LYS A 42 -6.68 2.73 2.75
N LEU A 43 -6.03 2.13 1.75
CA LEU A 43 -5.37 0.83 1.89
C LEU A 43 -4.30 0.82 2.99
N LYS A 44 -3.51 1.91 3.11
CA LYS A 44 -2.55 2.09 4.20
C LYS A 44 -3.21 2.16 5.57
N ALA A 45 -4.36 2.84 5.67
CA ALA A 45 -5.11 2.89 6.92
C ALA A 45 -5.68 1.52 7.29
N ASP A 46 -6.20 0.77 6.32
CA ASP A 46 -6.72 -0.57 6.53
C ASP A 46 -5.61 -1.55 6.97
N ALA A 47 -4.47 -1.55 6.28
CA ALA A 47 -3.31 -2.37 6.66
C ALA A 47 -2.81 -2.05 8.07
N LYS A 48 -2.78 -0.76 8.44
CA LYS A 48 -2.42 -0.34 9.80
C LYS A 48 -3.43 -0.86 10.84
N ASN A 49 -4.72 -0.83 10.52
CA ASN A 49 -5.76 -1.39 11.39
C ASN A 49 -5.63 -2.92 11.54
N ASP A 50 -5.06 -3.58 10.53
CA ASP A 50 -4.73 -5.02 10.55
C ASP A 50 -3.42 -5.35 11.28
N GLY A 51 -2.78 -4.36 11.90
CA GLY A 51 -1.51 -4.54 12.62
C GLY A 51 -0.29 -4.68 11.72
N ILE A 52 -0.44 -4.45 10.41
CA ILE A 52 0.65 -4.54 9.44
C ILE A 52 1.44 -3.22 9.43
N SER A 53 2.76 -3.34 9.56
CA SER A 53 3.67 -2.18 9.54
C SER A 53 3.78 -1.60 8.12
N GLU A 54 3.45 -0.32 7.95
CA GLU A 54 3.60 0.38 6.65
C GLU A 54 5.05 0.32 6.15
N LYS A 55 6.03 0.42 7.07
CA LYS A 55 7.45 0.38 6.71
C LYS A 55 7.87 -0.98 6.18
N GLU A 56 7.35 -2.04 6.79
CA GLU A 56 7.62 -3.42 6.37
C GLU A 56 6.96 -3.72 5.03
N LEU A 57 5.69 -3.35 4.87
CA LEU A 57 4.97 -3.51 3.61
C LEU A 57 5.66 -2.77 2.45
N LYS A 58 6.14 -1.54 2.71
CA LYS A 58 6.90 -0.78 1.72
C LYS A 58 8.22 -1.47 1.34
N ASP A 59 9.01 -1.90 2.32
CA ASP A 59 10.28 -2.58 2.06
C ASP A 59 10.08 -3.89 1.29
N PHE A 60 9.02 -4.63 1.64
CA PHE A 60 8.63 -5.86 0.94
C PHE A 60 8.27 -5.58 -0.52
N LEU A 61 7.39 -4.60 -0.80
CA LEU A 61 7.04 -4.21 -2.17
C LEU A 61 8.26 -3.73 -2.96
N ASP A 62 9.13 -2.93 -2.32
CA ASP A 62 10.37 -2.45 -2.92
C ASP A 62 11.34 -3.61 -3.25
N CYS A 63 11.31 -4.72 -2.50
CA CYS A 63 12.11 -5.92 -2.77
C CYS A 63 11.45 -6.83 -3.81
N MET A 64 10.12 -6.88 -3.84
CA MET A 64 9.35 -7.74 -4.74
C MET A 64 9.33 -7.21 -6.18
N LEU A 65 9.17 -5.89 -6.34
CA LEU A 65 8.97 -5.23 -7.64
C LEU A 65 10.25 -4.62 -8.22
N THR A 66 11.42 -4.88 -7.62
CA THR A 66 12.70 -4.37 -8.11
C THR A 66 13.17 -5.13 -9.35
N ASP A 67 13.69 -4.40 -10.34
CA ASP A 67 14.37 -5.00 -11.49
C ASP A 67 15.77 -5.55 -11.14
N ASP A 68 16.35 -5.08 -10.01
CA ASP A 68 17.67 -5.49 -9.52
C ASP A 68 17.58 -6.03 -8.09
N PRO A 69 17.29 -7.34 -7.92
CA PRO A 69 17.25 -7.98 -6.60
C PRO A 69 18.63 -8.05 -5.93
N GLN A 70 19.71 -8.13 -6.72
CA GLN A 70 21.07 -8.26 -6.19
C GLN A 70 21.45 -7.01 -5.39
N LYS A 71 21.09 -5.82 -5.88
CA LYS A 71 21.30 -4.57 -5.16
C LYS A 71 20.65 -4.55 -3.77
N LYS A 72 19.46 -5.15 -3.61
CA LYS A 72 18.78 -5.24 -2.31
C LYS A 72 19.53 -6.17 -1.35
N VAL A 73 20.01 -7.30 -1.86
CA VAL A 73 20.85 -8.25 -1.09
C VAL A 73 22.16 -7.59 -0.67
N ASP A 74 22.83 -6.87 -1.57
CA ASP A 74 24.09 -6.18 -1.28
C ASP A 74 23.91 -5.08 -0.24
N GLN A 75 22.82 -4.31 -0.35
CA GLN A 75 22.45 -3.31 0.66
C GLN A 75 22.23 -3.98 2.02
N PHE A 76 21.47 -5.07 2.08
CA PHE A 76 21.24 -5.82 3.32
C PHE A 76 22.57 -6.31 3.93
N ASN A 77 23.44 -6.93 3.13
CA ASN A 77 24.73 -7.44 3.57
C ASN A 77 25.65 -6.32 4.11
N MET A 78 25.66 -5.16 3.44
CA MET A 78 26.36 -3.98 3.92
C MET A 78 25.79 -3.51 5.27
N LEU A 79 24.46 -3.43 5.40
CA LEU A 79 23.80 -3.04 6.64
C LEU A 79 24.16 -4.03 7.76
N LYS A 80 23.99 -5.34 7.55
CA LYS A 80 24.35 -6.41 8.51
C LYS A 80 25.80 -6.26 8.98
N ARG A 81 26.75 -6.14 8.05
CA ARG A 81 28.17 -5.93 8.36
C ARG A 81 28.42 -4.71 9.26
N ASN A 82 27.74 -3.59 9.00
CA ASN A 82 27.89 -2.39 9.82
C ASN A 82 27.32 -2.59 11.24
N ARG A 83 26.21 -3.31 11.40
CA ARG A 83 25.62 -3.59 12.73
C ARG A 83 26.51 -4.53 13.55
N ILE A 84 27.15 -5.51 12.91
CA ILE A 84 28.17 -6.35 13.56
C ILE A 84 29.34 -5.48 14.05
N ARG A 85 29.86 -4.59 13.18
CA ARG A 85 30.98 -3.70 13.53
C ARG A 85 30.65 -2.76 14.70
N LEU A 86 29.40 -2.34 14.82
CA LEU A 86 28.92 -1.51 15.93
C LEU A 86 28.56 -2.32 17.18
N GLY A 87 28.69 -3.65 17.16
CA GLY A 87 28.32 -4.52 18.27
C GLY A 87 26.82 -4.61 18.55
N LEU A 88 25.97 -4.21 17.58
CA LEU A 88 24.50 -4.22 17.72
C LEU A 88 23.89 -5.60 17.46
N ILE A 89 24.59 -6.44 16.68
CA ILE A 89 24.19 -7.82 16.40
C ILE A 89 25.41 -8.73 16.53
N ILE A 90 25.18 -9.98 16.94
CA ILE A 90 26.22 -10.99 17.10
C ILE A 90 26.81 -11.37 15.74
N ASP A 91 28.12 -11.62 15.70
CA ASP A 91 28.79 -12.12 14.50
C ASP A 91 28.55 -13.63 14.34
N ASP A 92 27.55 -13.98 13.54
CA ASP A 92 27.14 -15.35 13.24
C ASP A 92 27.89 -15.97 12.05
N ARG A 93 28.91 -15.29 11.49
CA ARG A 93 29.62 -15.77 10.28
C ARG A 93 30.36 -17.11 10.43
N LYS A 94 30.48 -17.62 11.66
CA LYS A 94 31.04 -18.94 11.99
C LYS A 94 30.01 -19.93 12.54
N ALA A 95 28.72 -19.57 12.53
CA ALA A 95 27.66 -20.51 12.84
C ALA A 95 27.63 -21.64 11.81
N ASP A 96 27.01 -22.77 12.15
CA ASP A 96 26.93 -23.96 11.32
C ASP A 96 26.43 -23.62 9.90
N LEU A 97 27.30 -23.81 8.90
CA LEU A 97 27.08 -23.46 7.50
C LEU A 97 25.93 -24.27 6.84
N LEU A 98 25.45 -25.32 7.51
CA LEU A 98 24.43 -26.23 7.00
C LEU A 98 23.09 -26.14 7.73
N ALA A 99 23.01 -25.44 8.87
CA ALA A 99 21.80 -25.44 9.71
C ALA A 99 20.59 -24.76 9.04
N ASP A 100 20.82 -23.75 8.18
CA ASP A 100 19.76 -22.94 7.56
C ASP A 100 19.76 -22.99 6.02
N ARG A 101 20.28 -24.07 5.40
CA ARG A 101 20.32 -24.17 3.93
C ARG A 101 18.94 -24.44 3.36
N VAL A 102 18.32 -23.39 2.85
CA VAL A 102 17.19 -23.48 1.91
C VAL A 102 17.75 -23.85 0.53
N THR A 103 17.15 -24.85 -0.13
CA THR A 103 17.57 -25.22 -1.49
C THR A 103 17.14 -24.15 -2.51
N ASN A 104 17.84 -24.08 -3.65
CA ASN A 104 17.45 -23.15 -4.71
C ASN A 104 16.00 -23.39 -5.18
N GLU A 105 15.55 -24.65 -5.23
CA GLU A 105 14.17 -24.98 -5.58
C GLU A 105 13.16 -24.46 -4.55
N GLN A 106 13.47 -24.58 -3.25
CA GLN A 106 12.62 -24.03 -2.19
C GLN A 106 12.55 -22.49 -2.26
N MET A 107 13.66 -21.82 -2.58
CA MET A 107 13.65 -20.37 -2.81
C MET A 107 12.78 -19.99 -4.02
N ILE A 108 12.88 -20.74 -5.11
CA ILE A 108 12.07 -20.52 -6.32
C ILE A 108 10.59 -20.72 -6.04
N PHE A 109 10.24 -21.78 -5.31
CA PHE A 109 8.88 -22.05 -4.89
C PHE A 109 8.33 -20.94 -4.00
N ALA A 110 9.08 -20.52 -2.96
CA ALA A 110 8.68 -19.43 -2.07
C ALA A 110 8.46 -18.12 -2.82
N ALA A 111 9.35 -17.78 -3.77
CA ALA A 111 9.17 -16.61 -4.63
C ALA A 111 7.88 -16.70 -5.48
N GLY A 112 7.52 -17.91 -5.94
CA GLY A 112 6.25 -18.17 -6.60
C GLY A 112 5.05 -17.94 -5.67
N VAL A 113 5.10 -18.48 -4.44
CA VAL A 113 4.03 -18.32 -3.44
C VAL A 113 3.74 -16.86 -3.15
N GLU A 114 4.78 -16.05 -2.89
CA GLU A 114 4.61 -14.63 -2.62
C GLU A 114 4.03 -13.89 -3.83
N ALA A 115 4.49 -14.20 -5.05
CA ALA A 115 3.92 -13.64 -6.29
C ALA A 115 2.44 -14.00 -6.48
N GLY A 116 2.05 -15.23 -6.11
CA GLY A 116 0.66 -15.67 -6.09
C GLY A 116 -0.16 -14.91 -5.06
N LEU A 117 0.33 -14.76 -3.83
CA LEU A 117 -0.36 -14.00 -2.77
C LEU A 117 -0.56 -12.53 -3.13
N ALA A 118 0.40 -11.92 -3.81
CA ALA A 118 0.30 -10.55 -4.32
C ALA A 118 -0.52 -10.41 -5.61
N ALA A 119 -1.07 -11.50 -6.14
CA ALA A 119 -1.83 -11.56 -7.38
C ALA A 119 -1.09 -10.96 -8.60
N LEU A 120 0.22 -11.16 -8.67
CA LEU A 120 1.00 -10.80 -9.87
C LEU A 120 0.70 -11.75 -11.04
N ASP A 121 1.08 -11.33 -12.24
CA ASP A 121 0.97 -12.15 -13.45
C ASP A 121 1.67 -13.51 -13.26
N ARG A 122 1.02 -14.57 -13.74
CA ARG A 122 1.54 -15.95 -13.68
C ARG A 122 2.62 -16.19 -14.73
N VAL A 123 3.70 -15.42 -14.66
CA VAL A 123 4.84 -15.47 -15.59
C VAL A 123 6.13 -15.54 -14.79
N SER A 124 6.86 -16.65 -14.93
CA SER A 124 8.17 -16.79 -14.29
C SER A 124 9.25 -16.10 -15.14
N ARG A 125 10.36 -15.73 -14.49
CA ARG A 125 11.57 -15.21 -15.17
C ARG A 125 12.45 -16.32 -15.76
N TYR A 126 12.10 -17.58 -15.55
CA TYR A 126 12.89 -18.74 -15.97
C TYR A 126 12.51 -19.15 -17.39
N SER A 127 13.34 -20.01 -17.99
CA SER A 127 13.05 -20.53 -19.33
C SER A 127 11.76 -21.36 -19.28
N GLY A 128 10.80 -21.06 -20.16
CA GLY A 128 9.52 -21.74 -20.19
C GLY A 128 9.66 -23.27 -20.27
N GLY A 129 8.97 -23.97 -19.38
CA GLY A 129 8.97 -25.43 -19.28
C GLY A 129 10.17 -26.04 -18.54
N SER A 130 11.12 -25.25 -18.05
CA SER A 130 12.22 -25.73 -17.20
C SER A 130 11.71 -26.24 -15.84
N SER A 131 12.56 -26.95 -15.10
CA SER A 131 12.25 -27.36 -13.73
C SER A 131 11.99 -26.15 -12.83
N GLU A 132 12.78 -25.09 -12.97
CA GLU A 132 12.64 -23.85 -12.21
C GLU A 132 11.33 -23.13 -12.55
N ASP A 133 10.97 -23.05 -13.84
CA ASP A 133 9.71 -22.47 -14.29
C ASP A 133 8.52 -23.23 -13.67
N LYS A 134 8.52 -24.56 -13.75
CA LYS A 134 7.46 -25.39 -13.15
C LYS A 134 7.37 -25.23 -11.63
N THR A 135 8.50 -25.19 -10.93
CA THR A 135 8.56 -25.00 -9.48
C THR A 135 8.02 -23.63 -9.07
N TRP A 136 8.37 -22.58 -9.81
CA TRP A 136 7.87 -21.24 -9.57
C TRP A 136 6.35 -21.15 -9.79
N LEU A 137 5.86 -21.72 -10.90
CA LEU A 137 4.44 -21.72 -11.24
C LEU A 137 3.60 -22.53 -10.23
N ALA A 138 4.14 -23.64 -9.72
CA ALA A 138 3.51 -24.41 -8.65
C ALA A 138 3.40 -23.58 -7.35
N GLY A 139 4.45 -22.80 -7.02
CA GLY A 139 4.41 -21.85 -5.91
C GLY A 139 3.32 -20.79 -6.11
N TRP A 140 3.23 -20.20 -7.30
CA TRP A 140 2.20 -19.20 -7.63
C TRP A 140 0.78 -19.74 -7.46
N ASP A 141 0.52 -20.95 -7.97
CA ASP A 141 -0.78 -21.61 -7.83
C ASP A 141 -1.11 -21.88 -6.35
N ASP A 142 -0.11 -22.23 -5.54
CA ASP A 142 -0.26 -22.44 -4.10
C ASP A 142 -0.53 -21.14 -3.34
N GLY A 143 0.16 -20.04 -3.68
CA GLY A 143 -0.13 -18.71 -3.13
C GLY A 143 -1.57 -18.27 -3.40
N GLN A 144 -2.06 -18.49 -4.61
CA GLN A 144 -3.46 -18.21 -4.98
C GLN A 144 -4.46 -19.13 -4.28
N ARG A 145 -4.07 -20.37 -3.97
CA ARG A 145 -4.88 -21.27 -3.14
C ARG A 145 -4.95 -20.74 -1.70
N ILE A 146 -3.82 -20.38 -1.09
CA ILE A 146 -3.74 -19.82 0.27
C ILE A 146 -4.62 -18.56 0.37
N ALA A 147 -4.53 -17.64 -0.61
CA ALA A 147 -5.36 -16.45 -0.65
C ALA A 147 -6.84 -16.81 -0.70
N ARG A 148 -7.26 -17.68 -1.62
CA ARG A 148 -8.69 -18.07 -1.75
C ARG A 148 -9.24 -18.75 -0.49
N GLU A 149 -8.47 -19.64 0.12
CA GLU A 149 -8.93 -20.44 1.26
C GLU A 149 -8.97 -19.64 2.56
N ASN A 150 -8.01 -18.72 2.78
CA ASN A 150 -7.82 -18.08 4.08
C ASN A 150 -8.32 -16.64 4.13
N LEU A 151 -8.37 -15.91 3.01
CA LEU A 151 -8.73 -14.49 2.98
C LEU A 151 -10.16 -14.27 3.49
N GLN A 152 -11.11 -15.09 3.07
CA GLN A 152 -12.50 -14.97 3.51
C GLN A 152 -12.62 -15.19 5.04
N SER A 153 -12.00 -16.25 5.55
CA SER A 153 -12.01 -16.56 6.99
C SER A 153 -11.34 -15.46 7.82
N ALA A 154 -10.23 -14.88 7.33
CA ALA A 154 -9.54 -13.77 7.98
C ALA A 154 -10.43 -12.51 8.03
N MET A 155 -11.07 -12.14 6.91
CA MET A 155 -11.98 -11.00 6.86
C MET A 155 -13.21 -11.18 7.77
N GLU A 156 -13.79 -12.38 7.83
CA GLU A 156 -14.93 -12.69 8.70
C GLU A 156 -14.55 -12.67 10.19
N LYS A 157 -13.33 -13.08 10.55
CA LYS A 157 -12.82 -12.95 11.93
C LYS A 157 -12.63 -11.48 12.31
N LYS A 158 -11.98 -10.69 11.45
CA LYS A 158 -11.81 -9.24 11.62
C LYS A 158 -13.14 -8.52 11.81
N LEU A 159 -14.14 -8.84 10.99
CA LEU A 159 -15.47 -8.22 11.10
C LEU A 159 -16.12 -8.52 12.46
N ARG A 160 -15.99 -9.76 12.94
CA ARG A 160 -16.51 -10.19 14.24
C ARG A 160 -15.78 -9.58 15.44
N GLU A 161 -14.48 -9.35 15.32
CA GLU A 161 -13.70 -8.66 16.34
C GLU A 161 -14.10 -7.18 16.41
N ARG A 162 -14.23 -6.51 15.26
CA ARG A 162 -14.73 -5.14 15.19
C ARG A 162 -16.14 -4.99 15.78
N SER A 163 -17.05 -5.93 15.54
CA SER A 163 -18.41 -5.88 16.08
C SER A 163 -18.50 -6.15 17.60
N LYS A 164 -17.45 -6.69 18.23
CA LYS A 164 -17.41 -6.92 19.68
C LYS A 164 -16.88 -5.72 20.47
N GLU A 165 -16.17 -4.81 19.80
CA GLU A 165 -15.58 -3.61 20.39
C GLU A 165 -16.45 -2.35 20.22
N GLU A 166 -17.60 -2.44 19.53
CA GLU A 166 -18.57 -1.34 19.51
C GLU A 166 -19.12 -1.13 20.94
N PRO A 167 -18.93 0.05 21.56
CA PRO A 167 -19.54 0.33 22.84
C PRO A 167 -21.06 0.20 22.70
N PRO A 168 -21.78 -0.32 23.72
CA PRO A 168 -23.24 -0.38 23.66
C PRO A 168 -23.76 1.02 23.34
N ALA A 169 -24.72 1.11 22.43
CA ALA A 169 -25.37 2.37 22.09
C ALA A 169 -25.80 3.05 23.40
N THR A 170 -25.10 4.13 23.76
CA THR A 170 -25.42 4.92 24.93
C THR A 170 -26.76 5.58 24.65
N GLU A 171 -27.83 5.06 25.26
CA GLU A 171 -29.03 5.84 25.49
C GLU A 171 -28.59 7.10 26.24
N ASP A 172 -28.94 8.27 25.69
CA ASP A 172 -28.53 9.57 26.19
C ASP A 172 -29.07 9.79 27.62
N PRO A 173 -28.20 9.90 28.65
CA PRO A 173 -28.65 10.06 30.02
C PRO A 173 -29.15 11.48 30.36
N PHE A 174 -29.17 12.41 29.39
CA PHE A 174 -29.65 13.78 29.58
C PHE A 174 -31.03 14.08 29.01
N GLU A 175 -31.77 13.09 28.53
CA GLU A 175 -33.15 13.27 28.08
C GLU A 175 -34.16 13.28 29.25
N ALA A 176 -33.88 14.06 30.30
CA ALA A 176 -34.85 14.38 31.35
C ALA A 176 -34.37 15.57 32.20
N SER A 177 -34.50 16.82 31.70
CA SER A 177 -34.97 17.95 32.52
C SER A 177 -34.98 19.29 31.77
N GLY A 178 -36.18 19.88 31.69
CA GLY A 178 -36.33 21.32 31.87
C GLY A 178 -36.33 22.18 30.61
N GLU A 179 -37.48 22.19 29.95
CA GLU A 179 -38.05 23.29 29.18
C GLU A 179 -37.51 24.68 29.59
N PHE A 180 -36.61 25.25 28.77
CA PHE A 180 -36.15 26.64 28.87
C PHE A 180 -36.83 27.45 27.78
N ASP A 181 -37.88 28.18 28.16
CA ASP A 181 -38.66 29.04 27.26
C ASP A 181 -38.04 30.45 27.24
N PRO A 182 -37.41 30.91 26.13
CA PRO A 182 -36.62 32.15 26.11
C PRO A 182 -37.45 33.44 26.05
N PHE A 183 -38.77 33.40 26.29
CA PHE A 183 -39.68 34.54 26.13
C PHE A 183 -40.44 34.98 27.40
N ALA A 184 -39.98 34.61 28.60
CA ALA A 184 -40.55 35.12 29.85
C ALA A 184 -40.15 36.60 30.08
N VAL A 185 -41.06 37.51 29.70
CA VAL A 185 -40.98 38.97 29.91
C VAL A 185 -40.96 39.31 31.41
N ALA A 186 -39.90 39.98 31.88
CA ALA A 186 -39.83 40.52 33.23
C ALA A 186 -40.67 41.81 33.36
N PRO A 187 -41.46 41.99 34.44
CA PRO A 187 -42.25 43.20 34.64
C PRO A 187 -41.40 44.38 35.12
N SER A 188 -41.64 45.53 34.47
CA SER A 188 -41.19 46.87 34.83
C SER A 188 -41.50 47.23 36.29
N SER A 189 -40.49 47.72 37.02
CA SER A 189 -40.71 48.56 38.20
C SER A 189 -39.72 49.72 38.25
N SER A 190 -40.20 50.85 37.72
CA SER A 190 -39.83 52.21 38.10
C SER A 190 -39.77 52.39 39.63
N LYS A 191 -38.74 53.08 40.12
CA LYS A 191 -38.88 54.28 40.98
C LYS A 191 -37.54 54.98 41.26
N PHE A 192 -37.54 56.26 40.93
CA PHE A 192 -36.72 57.33 41.48
C PHE A 192 -36.89 57.45 42.99
N ASN A 193 -35.78 57.60 43.73
CA ASN A 193 -35.40 58.83 44.45
C ASN A 193 -33.99 58.66 45.04
#